data_AF-A0A0P9DCA1-F1
#
_entry.id   AF-A0A0P9DCA1-F1
#
_cell.length_a   1.000
_cell.length_b   1.000
_cell.length_c   1.000
_cell.angle_alpha   90.00
_cell.angle_beta   90.00
_cell.angle_gamma   90.00
#
_symmetry.space_group_name_H-M   'P 1'
#
loop_
_entity.id
_entity.type
_entity.pdbx_description
1 polymer ?
#
loop_
_entity_poly.entity_id
_entity_poly.type
_entity_poly.pdbx_seq_one_letter_code
_entity_poly.pdbx_strand_id
1 'polypeptide(L)'
;MRIYLAGISSADELEILKLAGTSCFPADIFDYARIAQLPGPKILDSGAWANFRQGKELPSIPDYISFAQESGCEWFLQQDVFGDPRATWENWLRMQHAPKCIPVYQWSGDRALLQAMIETAGERPIAIGGLVPQMRAHDEAMLAEVLALCAQYPNRFHILGIAWVKAMEVLRWVARSGDTAKFMVGGRRAAVVFVNTDTGRLMEAPYQVLPFAKEWDRRQRCVQSARTLEQYFNRGVTSGEKTATSSSDVPRGR
;
A
#
# COMPACT_ATOMS: atom_id res chain seq x y z
N MET A 1 -0.05 -6.80 -8.74
CA MET A 1 0.34 -5.64 -7.89
C MET A 1 0.81 -6.14 -6.53
N ARG A 2 1.98 -5.70 -6.05
CA ARG A 2 2.44 -5.92 -4.65
C ARG A 2 1.82 -4.87 -3.71
N ILE A 3 1.39 -5.25 -2.51
CA ILE A 3 0.89 -4.30 -1.51
C ILE A 3 1.88 -4.13 -0.34
N TYR A 4 2.09 -2.89 0.09
CA TYR A 4 2.86 -2.53 1.27
C TYR A 4 1.91 -2.05 2.37
N LEU A 5 1.98 -2.60 3.59
CA LEU A 5 1.05 -2.24 4.66
C LEU A 5 1.61 -1.09 5.51
N ALA A 6 1.06 0.11 5.30
CA ALA A 6 1.57 1.38 5.82
C ALA A 6 0.94 1.87 7.12
N GLY A 7 1.58 2.87 7.73
CA GLY A 7 1.11 3.50 8.97
C GLY A 7 1.56 2.76 10.22
N ILE A 8 2.81 2.34 10.28
CA ILE A 8 3.43 1.71 11.46
C ILE A 8 3.98 2.82 12.37
N SER A 9 3.10 3.45 13.13
CA SER A 9 3.43 4.55 14.04
C SER A 9 3.68 4.11 15.49
N SER A 10 3.33 2.86 15.82
CA SER A 10 3.44 2.31 17.18
C SER A 10 3.91 0.85 17.21
N ALA A 11 4.35 0.39 18.38
CA ALA A 11 4.72 -1.01 18.61
C ALA A 11 3.54 -1.96 18.39
N ASP A 12 2.33 -1.56 18.75
CA ASP A 12 1.10 -2.34 18.56
C ASP A 12 0.80 -2.58 17.07
N GLU A 13 0.94 -1.54 16.24
CA GLU A 13 0.73 -1.65 14.79
C GLU A 13 1.78 -2.56 14.14
N LEU A 14 3.03 -2.47 14.59
CA LEU A 14 4.08 -3.39 14.16
C LEU A 14 3.75 -4.84 14.54
N GLU A 15 3.26 -5.07 15.76
CA GLU A 15 2.89 -6.41 16.22
C GLU A 15 1.70 -6.98 15.44
N ILE A 16 0.71 -6.15 15.09
CA ILE A 16 -0.39 -6.54 14.20
C ILE A 16 0.15 -7.06 12.87
N LEU A 17 1.09 -6.36 12.24
CA LEU A 17 1.67 -6.76 10.95
C LEU A 17 2.51 -8.05 11.06
N LYS A 18 3.22 -8.24 12.18
CA LYS A 18 3.93 -9.49 12.47
C LYS A 18 2.97 -10.68 12.59
N LEU A 19 1.88 -10.53 13.37
CA LEU A 19 0.84 -11.55 13.53
C LEU A 19 0.09 -11.86 12.22
N ALA A 20 -0.04 -10.87 11.34
CA ALA A 20 -0.60 -11.03 10.02
C ALA A 20 0.34 -11.77 9.04
N GLY A 21 1.64 -11.89 9.37
CA GLY A 21 2.65 -12.46 8.48
C GLY A 21 3.02 -11.53 7.32
N THR A 22 2.95 -10.22 7.53
CA THR A 22 3.29 -9.23 6.49
C THR A 22 4.73 -9.42 6.02
N SER A 23 4.97 -9.30 4.71
CA SER A 23 6.31 -9.46 4.13
C SER A 23 6.88 -8.18 3.51
N CYS A 24 6.05 -7.16 3.28
CA CYS A 24 6.42 -5.92 2.58
C CYS A 24 6.11 -4.70 3.47
N PHE A 25 7.13 -3.89 3.75
CA PHE A 25 7.04 -2.83 4.77
C PHE A 25 7.36 -1.45 4.19
N PRO A 26 6.40 -0.53 4.17
CA PRO A 26 6.68 0.88 3.96
C PRO A 26 6.90 1.57 5.31
N ALA A 27 7.84 2.51 5.35
CA ALA A 27 7.95 3.45 6.46
C ALA A 27 8.44 4.79 5.93
N ASP A 28 8.00 5.88 6.56
CA ASP A 28 8.66 7.16 6.36
C ASP A 28 10.00 7.20 7.09
N ILE A 29 10.79 8.23 6.79
CA ILE A 29 12.11 8.43 7.40
C ILE A 29 12.08 8.50 8.93
N PHE A 30 10.98 8.97 9.52
CA PHE A 30 10.88 9.13 10.97
C PHE A 30 10.60 7.81 11.68
N ASP A 31 9.93 6.87 11.00
CA ASP A 31 9.56 5.57 11.56
C ASP A 31 10.38 4.38 11.03
N TYR A 32 11.29 4.61 10.06
CA TYR A 32 12.05 3.53 9.41
C TYR A 32 12.82 2.62 10.38
N ALA A 33 13.40 3.19 11.44
CA ALA A 33 14.12 2.42 12.46
C ALA A 33 13.29 1.29 13.08
N ARG A 34 11.94 1.44 13.12
CA ARG A 34 11.02 0.43 13.65
C ARG A 34 10.94 -0.81 12.77
N ILE A 35 11.15 -0.66 11.46
CA ILE A 35 11.03 -1.75 10.48
C ILE A 35 12.38 -2.25 9.97
N ALA A 36 13.47 -1.55 10.26
CA ALA A 36 14.81 -1.82 9.73
C ALA A 36 15.25 -3.28 9.91
N GLN A 37 14.93 -3.89 11.06
CA GLN A 37 15.32 -5.26 11.40
C GLN A 37 14.32 -6.34 10.92
N LEU A 38 13.18 -5.95 10.32
CA LEU A 38 12.22 -6.94 9.84
C LEU A 38 12.74 -7.65 8.59
N PRO A 39 12.42 -8.93 8.38
CA PRO A 39 12.76 -9.59 7.12
C PRO A 39 11.88 -9.06 5.98
N GLY A 40 12.40 -9.04 4.75
CA GLY A 40 11.62 -8.71 3.54
C GLY A 40 11.80 -7.28 3.01
N PRO A 41 11.23 -6.99 1.82
CA PRO A 41 11.39 -5.72 1.14
C PRO A 41 10.86 -4.53 1.94
N LYS A 42 11.64 -3.45 1.91
CA LYS A 42 11.34 -2.18 2.57
C LYS A 42 11.33 -1.07 1.56
N ILE A 43 10.37 -0.17 1.70
CA ILE A 43 10.29 1.03 0.89
C ILE A 43 10.28 2.22 1.83
N LEU A 44 11.00 3.26 1.43
CA LEU A 44 11.14 4.47 2.23
C LEU A 44 10.28 5.58 1.63
N ASP A 45 9.30 6.02 2.40
CA ASP A 45 8.52 7.23 2.13
C ASP A 45 9.35 8.47 2.54
N SER A 46 9.17 9.58 1.84
CA SER A 46 9.86 10.85 2.12
C SER A 46 9.48 11.44 3.48
N GLY A 47 8.30 11.10 4.00
CA GLY A 47 7.72 11.75 5.17
C GLY A 47 7.03 13.07 4.84
N ALA A 48 6.76 13.37 3.57
CA ALA A 48 6.08 14.59 3.13
C ALA A 48 4.72 14.78 3.84
N TRP A 49 3.98 13.71 4.09
CA TRP A 49 2.73 13.76 4.86
C TRP A 49 2.95 14.16 6.32
N ALA A 50 3.99 13.62 6.98
CA ALA A 50 4.29 13.95 8.36
C ALA A 50 4.79 15.39 8.50
N ASN A 51 5.58 15.88 7.53
CA ASN A 51 5.95 17.29 7.43
C ASN A 51 4.71 18.18 7.31
N PHE A 52 3.84 17.90 6.35
CA PHE A 52 2.62 18.68 6.13
C PHE A 52 1.65 18.66 7.33
N ARG A 53 1.44 17.49 7.96
CA ARG A 53 0.46 17.34 9.05
C ARG A 53 0.97 17.71 10.43
N GLN A 54 2.25 17.47 10.71
CA GLN A 54 2.82 17.54 12.05
C GLN A 54 3.94 18.58 12.16
N GLY A 55 4.32 19.21 11.06
CA GLY A 55 5.43 20.17 11.03
C GLY A 55 6.79 19.52 11.27
N LYS A 56 6.91 18.20 11.10
CA LYS A 56 8.21 17.51 11.23
C LYS A 56 9.15 18.01 10.13
N GLU A 57 10.30 18.52 10.52
CA GLU A 57 11.30 18.98 9.56
C GLU A 57 11.85 17.79 8.76
N LEU A 58 11.87 17.93 7.43
CA LEU A 58 12.51 16.96 6.55
C LEU A 58 14.02 17.22 6.55
N PRO A 59 14.86 16.18 6.53
CA PRO A 59 16.29 16.36 6.33
C PRO A 59 16.55 16.95 4.94
N SER A 60 17.76 17.50 4.74
CA SER A 60 18.19 17.98 3.43
C SER A 60 18.15 16.83 2.41
N ILE A 61 17.97 17.16 1.11
CA ILE A 61 18.00 16.15 0.04
C ILE A 61 19.27 15.27 0.09
N PRO A 62 20.49 15.83 0.25
CA PRO A 62 21.69 15.02 0.42
C PRO A 62 21.62 14.06 1.61
N ASP A 63 21.21 14.54 2.79
CA ASP A 63 21.11 13.69 3.99
C ASP A 63 20.06 12.58 3.83
N TYR A 64 18.94 12.91 3.19
CA TYR A 64 17.88 11.95 2.87
C TYR A 64 18.36 10.85 1.91
N ILE A 65 19.10 11.23 0.86
CA ILE A 65 19.67 10.25 -0.09
C ILE A 65 20.68 9.35 0.62
N SER A 66 21.58 9.92 1.43
CA SER A 66 22.57 9.14 2.20
C SER A 66 21.87 8.15 3.13
N PHE A 67 20.87 8.61 3.90
CA PHE A 67 20.06 7.74 4.75
C PHE A 67 19.40 6.61 3.94
N ALA A 68 18.77 6.92 2.81
CA ALA A 68 18.08 5.94 1.98
C ALA A 68 19.04 4.86 1.44
N GLN A 69 20.26 5.25 1.04
CA GLN A 69 21.29 4.32 0.56
C GLN A 69 21.81 3.40 1.65
N GLU A 70 22.02 3.93 2.86
CA GLU A 70 22.48 3.17 4.03
C GLU A 70 21.39 2.26 4.62
N SER A 71 20.12 2.65 4.47
CA SER A 71 18.96 1.95 5.05
C SER A 71 18.71 0.53 4.50
N GLY A 72 19.33 0.19 3.36
CA GLY A 72 19.11 -1.07 2.65
C GLY A 72 17.72 -1.19 2.00
N CYS A 73 16.96 -0.10 1.86
CA CYS A 73 15.65 -0.14 1.21
C CYS A 73 15.71 -0.63 -0.25
N GLU A 74 14.62 -1.22 -0.71
CA GLU A 74 14.46 -1.68 -2.10
C GLU A 74 14.46 -0.48 -3.04
N TRP A 75 13.74 0.56 -2.65
CA TRP A 75 13.65 1.88 -3.29
C TRP A 75 13.05 2.89 -2.32
N PHE A 76 13.17 4.17 -2.67
CA PHE A 76 12.70 5.28 -1.86
C PHE A 76 12.03 6.34 -2.73
N LEU A 77 11.05 7.02 -2.18
CA LEU A 77 10.37 8.13 -2.83
C LEU A 77 11.28 9.35 -2.85
N GLN A 78 11.25 10.13 -3.92
CA GLN A 78 11.78 11.48 -3.85
C GLN A 78 11.11 12.27 -2.72
N GLN A 79 11.78 13.31 -2.20
CA GLN A 79 11.15 14.24 -1.26
C GLN A 79 10.12 15.12 -1.98
N ASP A 80 8.87 14.65 -2.04
CA ASP A 80 7.75 15.43 -2.58
C ASP A 80 7.26 16.49 -1.59
N VAL A 81 6.55 17.49 -2.13
CA VAL A 81 6.02 18.62 -1.34
C VAL A 81 4.51 18.60 -1.42
N PHE A 82 3.85 18.15 -0.35
CA PHE A 82 2.40 17.92 -0.36
C PHE A 82 1.61 19.15 -0.82
N GLY A 83 0.87 19.02 -1.93
CA GLY A 83 0.07 20.11 -2.50
C GLY A 83 0.83 21.05 -3.45
N ASP A 84 2.12 20.83 -3.68
CA ASP A 84 2.94 21.57 -4.64
C ASP A 84 3.59 20.61 -5.66
N PRO A 85 2.91 20.36 -6.80
CA PRO A 85 3.44 19.51 -7.88
C PRO A 85 4.72 20.07 -8.51
N ARG A 86 4.90 21.40 -8.51
CA ARG A 86 6.07 22.03 -9.14
C ARG A 86 7.31 21.86 -8.27
N ALA A 87 7.22 22.15 -6.98
CA ALA A 87 8.33 21.90 -6.05
C ALA A 87 8.68 20.40 -6.00
N THR A 88 7.67 19.53 -6.08
CA THR A 88 7.86 18.08 -6.20
C THR A 88 8.67 17.70 -7.45
N TRP A 89 8.38 18.31 -8.60
CA TRP A 89 9.15 18.14 -9.83
C TRP A 89 10.58 18.70 -9.72
N GLU A 90 10.75 19.86 -9.11
CA GLU A 90 12.08 20.45 -8.90
C GLU A 90 12.96 19.55 -8.00
N ASN A 91 12.37 18.93 -6.97
CA ASN A 91 13.07 17.94 -6.16
C ASN A 91 13.42 16.68 -6.94
N TRP A 92 12.55 16.21 -7.84
CA TRP A 92 12.88 15.09 -8.75
C TRP A 92 14.15 15.36 -9.53
N LEU A 93 14.25 16.53 -10.17
CA LEU A 93 15.40 16.88 -11.00
C LEU A 93 16.72 16.86 -10.23
N ARG A 94 16.68 17.16 -8.93
CA ARG A 94 17.83 17.12 -8.02
C ARG A 94 18.16 15.70 -7.55
N MET A 95 17.16 14.81 -7.48
CA MET A 95 17.26 13.46 -6.91
C MET A 95 17.33 12.35 -7.97
N GLN A 96 17.04 12.63 -9.24
CA GLN A 96 16.87 11.63 -10.30
C GLN A 96 18.10 10.76 -10.56
N HIS A 97 19.29 11.26 -10.21
CA HIS A 97 20.56 10.53 -10.33
C HIS A 97 20.83 9.58 -9.17
N ALA A 98 20.08 9.69 -8.06
CA ALA A 98 20.22 8.78 -6.94
C ALA A 98 19.67 7.39 -7.32
N PRO A 99 20.44 6.31 -7.11
CA PRO A 99 20.00 4.96 -7.42
C PRO A 99 18.78 4.60 -6.58
N LYS A 100 17.83 3.87 -7.15
CA LYS A 100 16.58 3.42 -6.51
C LYS A 100 15.63 4.53 -6.04
N CYS A 101 15.95 5.81 -6.26
CA CYS A 101 14.98 6.90 -6.09
C CYS A 101 13.91 6.80 -7.17
N ILE A 102 12.63 6.86 -6.77
CA ILE A 102 11.49 6.90 -7.68
C ILE A 102 10.75 8.23 -7.57
N PRO A 103 10.27 8.81 -8.69
CA PRO A 103 9.56 10.06 -8.65
C PRO A 103 8.15 9.92 -8.10
N VAL A 104 7.60 11.02 -7.58
CA VAL A 104 6.22 11.12 -7.12
C VAL A 104 5.50 12.12 -8.01
N TYR A 105 4.52 11.64 -8.77
CA TYR A 105 3.56 12.49 -9.48
C TYR A 105 2.39 12.79 -8.55
N GLN A 106 2.10 14.06 -8.31
CA GLN A 106 0.90 14.47 -7.58
C GLN A 106 -0.30 14.52 -8.51
N TRP A 107 -1.41 13.90 -8.11
CA TRP A 107 -2.62 13.82 -8.93
C TRP A 107 -3.18 15.19 -9.36
N SER A 108 -3.00 16.23 -8.53
CA SER A 108 -3.38 17.61 -8.85
C SER A 108 -2.42 18.33 -9.81
N GLY A 109 -1.30 17.70 -10.17
CA GLY A 109 -0.29 18.25 -11.06
C GLY A 109 -0.66 18.13 -12.53
N ASP A 110 -0.08 19.00 -13.35
CA ASP A 110 -0.22 18.97 -14.80
C ASP A 110 0.24 17.61 -15.38
N ARG A 111 -0.51 17.09 -16.36
CA ARG A 111 -0.16 15.87 -17.11
C ARG A 111 1.18 16.01 -17.85
N ALA A 112 1.59 17.22 -18.22
CA ALA A 112 2.92 17.46 -18.79
C ALA A 112 4.04 17.07 -17.82
N LEU A 113 3.87 17.28 -16.51
CA LEU A 113 4.84 16.85 -15.49
C LEU A 113 4.91 15.33 -15.39
N LEU A 114 3.78 14.64 -15.46
CA LEU A 114 3.75 13.18 -15.50
C LEU A 114 4.52 12.65 -16.71
N GLN A 115 4.30 13.22 -17.89
CA GLN A 115 5.00 12.82 -19.10
C GLN A 115 6.52 13.03 -18.97
N ALA A 116 6.94 14.19 -18.46
CA ALA A 116 8.35 14.46 -18.20
C ALA A 116 8.96 13.49 -17.15
N MET A 117 8.20 13.10 -16.11
CA MET A 117 8.62 12.08 -15.15
C MET A 117 8.75 10.70 -15.78
N ILE A 118 7.84 10.31 -16.69
CA ILE A 118 7.93 9.05 -17.44
C ILE A 118 9.21 8.98 -18.25
N GLU A 119 9.54 10.06 -18.95
CA GLU A 119 10.76 10.15 -19.78
C GLU A 119 12.03 10.11 -18.93
N THR A 120 12.10 10.91 -17.86
CA THR A 120 13.30 11.02 -17.02
C THR A 120 13.50 9.85 -16.04
N ALA A 121 12.43 9.17 -15.63
CA ALA A 121 12.52 7.98 -14.79
C ALA A 121 13.11 6.77 -15.52
N GLY A 122 13.07 6.74 -16.85
CA GLY A 122 13.49 5.61 -17.65
C GLY A 122 12.60 4.40 -17.41
N GLU A 123 13.12 3.33 -16.84
CA GLU A 123 12.36 2.12 -16.47
C GLU A 123 11.84 2.12 -15.02
N ARG A 124 12.24 3.11 -14.23
CA ARG A 124 11.88 3.17 -12.81
C ARG A 124 10.36 3.35 -12.63
N PRO A 125 9.77 2.77 -11.57
CA PRO A 125 8.40 3.05 -11.21
C PRO A 125 8.18 4.53 -10.93
N ILE A 126 6.93 4.98 -11.02
CA ILE A 126 6.50 6.32 -10.62
C ILE A 126 5.43 6.15 -9.55
N ALA A 127 5.58 6.84 -8.42
CA ALA A 127 4.57 6.88 -7.40
C ALA A 127 3.48 7.90 -7.76
N ILE A 128 2.20 7.57 -7.58
CA ILE A 128 1.08 8.51 -7.75
C ILE A 128 0.55 8.89 -6.37
N GLY A 129 0.77 10.14 -5.98
CA GLY A 129 0.32 10.75 -4.73
C GLY A 129 -0.93 11.61 -4.87
N GLY A 130 -1.51 12.02 -3.74
CA GLY A 130 -2.64 12.95 -3.72
C GLY A 130 -4.01 12.33 -4.03
N LEU A 131 -4.11 10.99 -4.11
CA LEU A 131 -5.36 10.27 -4.44
C LEU A 131 -6.27 9.99 -3.22
N VAL A 132 -5.73 10.08 -2.01
CA VAL A 132 -6.41 9.66 -0.78
C VAL A 132 -7.77 10.37 -0.58
N PRO A 133 -7.90 11.70 -0.77
CA PRO A 133 -9.19 12.38 -0.64
C PRO A 133 -10.26 11.82 -1.59
N GLN A 134 -9.91 11.65 -2.88
CA GLN A 134 -10.79 11.16 -3.94
C GLN A 134 -11.18 9.69 -3.68
N MET A 135 -10.24 8.86 -3.24
CA MET A 135 -10.52 7.47 -2.85
C MET A 135 -11.48 7.38 -1.66
N ARG A 136 -11.37 8.29 -0.69
CA ARG A 136 -12.31 8.35 0.45
C ARG A 136 -13.69 8.85 0.05
N ALA A 137 -13.76 9.70 -0.98
CA ALA A 137 -15.01 10.14 -1.60
C ALA A 137 -15.59 9.10 -2.58
N HIS A 138 -14.90 7.99 -2.82
CA HIS A 138 -15.26 6.97 -3.81
C HIS A 138 -15.46 7.55 -5.22
N ASP A 139 -14.56 8.46 -5.62
CA ASP A 139 -14.57 9.09 -6.93
C ASP A 139 -14.26 8.07 -8.04
N GLU A 140 -15.31 7.64 -8.74
CA GLU A 140 -15.23 6.67 -9.84
C GLU A 140 -14.54 7.25 -11.09
N ALA A 141 -14.61 8.57 -11.32
CA ALA A 141 -13.96 9.21 -12.46
C ALA A 141 -12.44 9.20 -12.27
N MET A 142 -11.97 9.59 -11.09
CA MET A 142 -10.55 9.46 -10.72
C MET A 142 -10.08 8.01 -10.86
N LEU A 143 -10.86 7.03 -10.38
CA LEU A 143 -10.46 5.62 -10.48
C LEU A 143 -10.37 5.15 -11.94
N ALA A 144 -11.31 5.56 -12.80
CA ALA A 144 -11.28 5.25 -14.21
C ALA A 144 -10.05 5.86 -14.91
N GLU A 145 -9.68 7.10 -14.58
CA GLU A 145 -8.48 7.74 -15.11
C GLU A 145 -7.19 7.06 -14.64
N VAL A 146 -7.08 6.72 -13.35
CA VAL A 146 -5.91 5.98 -12.82
C VAL A 146 -5.82 4.59 -13.47
N LEU A 147 -6.96 3.91 -13.66
CA LEU A 147 -7.00 2.60 -14.33
C LEU A 147 -6.54 2.72 -15.79
N ALA A 148 -7.03 3.70 -16.53
CA ALA A 148 -6.62 3.96 -17.92
C ALA A 148 -5.12 4.27 -18.00
N LEU A 149 -4.61 5.09 -17.10
CA LEU A 149 -3.19 5.42 -17.03
C LEU A 149 -2.33 4.18 -16.73
N CYS A 150 -2.71 3.36 -15.75
CA CYS A 150 -2.04 2.10 -15.46
C CYS A 150 -2.13 1.09 -16.61
N ALA A 151 -3.22 1.07 -17.37
CA ALA A 151 -3.36 0.22 -18.55
C ALA A 151 -2.47 0.69 -19.71
N GLN A 152 -2.31 2.00 -19.88
CA GLN A 152 -1.41 2.59 -20.87
C GLN A 152 0.07 2.31 -20.54
N TYR A 153 0.44 2.33 -19.26
CA TYR A 153 1.80 2.05 -18.79
C TYR A 153 1.79 0.91 -17.74
N PRO A 154 1.60 -0.34 -18.19
CA PRO A 154 1.44 -1.47 -17.29
C PRO A 154 2.68 -1.68 -16.41
N ASN A 155 2.46 -1.97 -15.13
CA ASN A 155 3.51 -2.17 -14.13
C ASN A 155 4.47 -0.98 -13.94
N ARG A 156 4.05 0.25 -14.29
CA ARG A 156 4.83 1.46 -14.06
C ARG A 156 4.51 2.19 -12.77
N PHE A 157 3.30 2.06 -12.23
CA PHE A 157 2.87 2.91 -11.12
C PHE A 157 2.86 2.21 -9.77
N HIS A 158 3.37 2.92 -8.76
CA HIS A 158 3.12 2.66 -7.35
C HIS A 158 2.00 3.60 -6.87
N ILE A 159 0.89 3.07 -6.36
CA ILE A 159 -0.24 3.90 -5.95
C ILE A 159 -0.14 4.21 -4.46
N LEU A 160 0.06 5.48 -4.10
CA LEU A 160 0.26 5.88 -2.72
C LEU A 160 -1.06 5.90 -1.93
N GLY A 161 -1.06 5.28 -0.75
CA GLY A 161 -2.13 5.38 0.23
C GLY A 161 -3.49 4.88 -0.23
N ILE A 162 -3.57 3.73 -0.92
CA ILE A 162 -4.83 3.20 -1.46
C ILE A 162 -5.87 3.04 -0.35
N ALA A 163 -6.87 3.92 -0.33
CA ALA A 163 -7.85 4.03 0.75
C ALA A 163 -9.24 3.50 0.37
N TRP A 164 -9.34 2.73 -0.71
CA TRP A 164 -10.61 2.19 -1.21
C TRP A 164 -10.42 0.76 -1.74
N VAL A 165 -11.15 -0.20 -1.18
CA VAL A 165 -11.02 -1.63 -1.55
C VAL A 165 -11.36 -1.89 -3.02
N LYS A 166 -12.36 -1.18 -3.59
CA LYS A 166 -12.65 -1.29 -5.03
C LYS A 166 -11.46 -0.84 -5.88
N ALA A 167 -10.77 0.23 -5.49
CA ALA A 167 -9.58 0.67 -6.21
C ALA A 167 -8.46 -0.39 -6.15
N MET A 168 -8.25 -1.02 -4.99
CA MET A 168 -7.30 -2.13 -4.87
C MET A 168 -7.68 -3.29 -5.81
N GLU A 169 -8.95 -3.67 -5.86
CA GLU A 169 -9.46 -4.74 -6.72
C GLU A 169 -9.16 -4.50 -8.21
N VAL A 170 -9.46 -3.30 -8.71
CA VAL A 170 -9.35 -3.01 -10.14
C VAL A 170 -7.90 -2.74 -10.56
N LEU A 171 -7.13 -2.06 -9.71
CA LEU A 171 -5.74 -1.69 -10.03
C LEU A 171 -4.77 -2.86 -9.90
N ARG A 172 -5.13 -3.95 -9.18
CA ARG A 172 -4.22 -5.05 -8.89
C ARG A 172 -3.57 -5.70 -10.11
N TRP A 173 -4.26 -5.63 -11.25
CA TRP A 173 -3.87 -6.27 -12.49
C TRP A 173 -2.93 -5.42 -13.35
N VAL A 174 -2.91 -4.11 -13.13
CA VAL A 174 -2.21 -3.16 -14.01
C VAL A 174 -1.17 -2.31 -13.28
N ALA A 175 -1.39 -2.01 -11.99
CA ALA A 175 -0.42 -1.28 -11.17
C ALA A 175 0.71 -2.21 -10.72
N ARG A 176 1.91 -1.64 -10.59
CA ARG A 176 3.09 -2.37 -10.11
C ARG A 176 2.92 -2.74 -8.64
N SER A 177 2.62 -1.73 -7.84
CA SER A 177 2.47 -1.85 -6.39
C SER A 177 1.58 -0.74 -5.83
N GLY A 178 1.28 -0.81 -4.55
CA GLY A 178 0.70 0.31 -3.80
C GLY A 178 0.94 0.12 -2.31
N ASP A 179 0.73 1.18 -1.54
CA ASP A 179 0.72 1.08 -0.08
C ASP A 179 -0.69 1.35 0.47
N THR A 180 -0.96 0.86 1.67
CA THR A 180 -2.23 1.12 2.33
C THR A 180 -2.17 0.94 3.85
N ALA A 181 -2.87 1.82 4.57
CA ALA A 181 -3.19 1.64 5.99
C ALA A 181 -4.55 0.96 6.20
N LYS A 182 -5.14 0.34 5.17
CA LYS A 182 -6.51 -0.21 5.24
C LYS A 182 -6.70 -1.34 6.22
N PHE A 183 -5.64 -2.06 6.59
CA PHE A 183 -5.72 -3.06 7.65
C PHE A 183 -6.18 -2.46 8.99
N MET A 184 -5.96 -1.16 9.22
CA MET A 184 -6.40 -0.46 10.43
C MET A 184 -7.90 -0.14 10.47
N VAL A 185 -8.66 -0.49 9.42
CA VAL A 185 -10.10 -0.22 9.37
C VAL A 185 -10.87 -0.93 10.50
N GLY A 186 -10.37 -2.08 10.97
CA GLY A 186 -10.90 -2.80 12.13
C GLY A 186 -10.94 -2.00 13.42
N GLY A 187 -9.94 -1.15 13.63
CA GLY A 187 -9.90 -0.25 14.78
C GLY A 187 -10.58 1.08 14.54
N ARG A 188 -10.51 1.62 13.32
CA ARG A 188 -10.99 2.99 13.03
C ARG A 188 -12.48 3.06 12.71
N ARG A 189 -13.05 2.01 12.11
CA ARG A 189 -14.44 2.00 11.62
C ARG A 189 -15.21 0.74 12.00
N ALA A 190 -14.61 -0.14 12.81
CA ALA A 190 -15.19 -1.44 13.14
C ALA A 190 -15.61 -2.22 11.88
N ALA A 191 -14.72 -2.29 10.90
CA ALA A 191 -14.94 -3.06 9.67
C ALA A 191 -13.83 -4.10 9.47
N VAL A 192 -14.05 -5.05 8.57
CA VAL A 192 -13.07 -6.07 8.22
C VAL A 192 -12.88 -6.05 6.71
N VAL A 193 -11.63 -6.11 6.28
CA VAL A 193 -11.28 -6.44 4.89
C VAL A 193 -11.22 -7.97 4.78
N PHE A 194 -11.95 -8.55 3.83
CA PHE A 194 -12.04 -9.99 3.63
C PHE A 194 -12.11 -10.33 2.14
N VAL A 195 -11.86 -11.60 1.79
CA VAL A 195 -12.14 -12.11 0.45
C VAL A 195 -13.50 -12.79 0.49
N ASN A 196 -14.42 -12.35 -0.36
CA ASN A 196 -15.67 -13.04 -0.55
C ASN A 196 -15.39 -14.39 -1.24
N THR A 197 -15.75 -15.50 -0.58
CA THR A 197 -15.41 -16.86 -1.03
C THR A 197 -16.13 -17.28 -2.30
N ASP A 198 -17.29 -16.70 -2.59
CA ASP A 198 -18.09 -17.03 -3.78
C ASP A 198 -17.55 -16.35 -5.02
N THR A 199 -17.02 -15.13 -4.87
CA THR A 199 -16.56 -14.28 -5.99
C THR A 199 -15.05 -14.19 -6.10
N GLY A 200 -14.30 -14.57 -5.05
CA GLY A 200 -12.85 -14.36 -4.96
C GLY A 200 -12.43 -12.88 -4.88
N ARG A 201 -13.36 -11.97 -4.65
CA ARG A 201 -13.12 -10.52 -4.65
C ARG A 201 -12.80 -10.01 -3.25
N LEU A 202 -11.88 -9.06 -3.17
CA LEU A 202 -11.64 -8.31 -1.93
C LEU A 202 -12.83 -7.39 -1.63
N MET A 203 -13.30 -7.43 -0.39
CA MET A 203 -14.44 -6.65 0.10
C MET A 203 -14.12 -6.03 1.48
N GLU A 204 -14.90 -5.01 1.84
CA GLU A 204 -14.90 -4.37 3.16
C GLU A 204 -16.34 -4.32 3.67
N ALA A 205 -16.59 -4.74 4.91
CA ALA A 205 -17.90 -4.63 5.55
C ALA A 205 -17.77 -4.41 7.07
N PRO A 206 -18.78 -3.77 7.71
CA PRO A 206 -18.86 -3.71 9.18
C PRO A 206 -18.80 -5.11 9.79
N TYR A 207 -18.09 -5.28 10.90
CA TYR A 207 -17.92 -6.62 11.50
C TYR A 207 -19.25 -7.25 11.95
N GLN A 208 -20.24 -6.42 12.30
CA GLN A 208 -21.54 -6.86 12.80
C GLN A 208 -22.36 -7.64 11.76
N VAL A 209 -22.14 -7.36 10.46
CA VAL A 209 -22.83 -8.07 9.37
C VAL A 209 -22.06 -9.31 8.90
N LEU A 210 -20.89 -9.59 9.49
CA LEU A 210 -20.04 -10.73 9.16
C LEU A 210 -20.12 -11.77 10.28
N PRO A 211 -20.83 -12.90 10.11
CA PRO A 211 -21.01 -13.90 11.16
C PRO A 211 -19.70 -14.37 11.80
N PHE A 212 -18.64 -14.53 11.00
CA PHE A 212 -17.32 -14.98 11.47
C PHE A 212 -16.54 -13.95 12.29
N ALA A 213 -16.94 -12.67 12.25
CA ALA A 213 -16.20 -11.57 12.88
C ALA A 213 -16.93 -10.94 14.06
N LYS A 214 -18.13 -11.39 14.41
CA LYS A 214 -18.99 -10.78 15.44
C LYS A 214 -18.30 -10.68 16.81
N GLU A 215 -17.54 -11.70 17.19
CA GLU A 215 -16.84 -11.77 18.47
C GLU A 215 -15.42 -11.21 18.42
N TRP A 216 -14.99 -10.67 17.28
CA TRP A 216 -13.62 -10.16 17.16
C TRP A 216 -13.48 -8.80 17.81
N ASP A 217 -12.44 -8.66 18.64
CA ASP A 217 -12.03 -7.38 19.18
C ASP A 217 -11.39 -6.47 18.10
N ARG A 218 -11.01 -5.25 18.50
CA ARG A 218 -10.35 -4.28 17.63
C ARG A 218 -9.08 -4.84 16.97
N ARG A 219 -8.26 -5.54 17.74
CA ARG A 219 -6.95 -6.03 17.30
C ARG A 219 -7.09 -7.21 16.35
N GLN A 220 -7.97 -8.15 16.66
CA GLN A 220 -8.30 -9.30 15.80
C GLN A 220 -8.79 -8.85 14.43
N ARG A 221 -9.66 -7.83 14.35
CA ARG A 221 -10.10 -7.26 13.08
C ARG A 221 -8.96 -6.65 12.26
N CYS A 222 -8.03 -5.95 12.91
CA CYS A 222 -6.86 -5.39 12.23
C CYS A 222 -5.91 -6.47 11.73
N VAL A 223 -5.58 -7.46 12.57
CA VAL A 223 -4.72 -8.60 12.20
C VAL A 223 -5.32 -9.35 11.02
N GLN A 224 -6.62 -9.64 11.07
CA GLN A 224 -7.27 -10.36 9.98
C GLN A 224 -7.28 -9.54 8.69
N SER A 225 -7.59 -8.25 8.75
CA SER A 225 -7.57 -7.38 7.56
C SER A 225 -6.17 -7.29 6.94
N ALA A 226 -5.12 -7.19 7.77
CA ALA A 226 -3.72 -7.22 7.31
C ALA A 226 -3.38 -8.55 6.65
N ARG A 227 -3.76 -9.67 7.29
CA ARG A 227 -3.52 -11.03 6.77
C ARG A 227 -4.21 -11.25 5.43
N THR A 228 -5.47 -10.81 5.31
CA THR A 228 -6.21 -10.89 4.05
C THR A 228 -5.51 -10.11 2.96
N LEU A 229 -5.09 -8.86 3.20
CA LEU A 229 -4.38 -8.06 2.21
C LEU A 229 -3.05 -8.71 1.79
N GLU A 230 -2.26 -9.19 2.76
CA GLU A 230 -1.00 -9.88 2.50
C GLU A 230 -1.20 -11.14 1.64
N GLN A 231 -2.17 -11.98 1.98
CA GLN A 231 -2.49 -13.18 1.22
C GLN A 231 -2.98 -12.84 -0.19
N TYR A 232 -3.86 -11.85 -0.30
CA TYR A 232 -4.49 -11.48 -1.57
C TYR A 232 -3.50 -10.94 -2.60
N PHE A 233 -2.58 -10.07 -2.17
CA PHE A 233 -1.69 -9.34 -3.08
C PHE A 233 -0.28 -9.94 -3.18
N ASN A 234 0.29 -10.42 -2.07
CA ASN A 234 1.71 -10.75 -2.01
C ASN A 234 2.00 -12.25 -2.08
N ARG A 235 1.07 -13.09 -1.63
CA ARG A 235 1.24 -14.56 -1.63
C ARG A 235 0.42 -15.28 -2.70
N GLY A 236 -0.50 -14.56 -3.34
CA GLY A 236 -1.52 -15.12 -4.21
C GLY A 236 -2.62 -15.79 -3.40
N VAL A 237 -3.88 -15.58 -3.80
CA VAL A 237 -4.98 -16.42 -3.31
C VAL A 237 -4.77 -17.79 -3.95
N THR A 238 -4.36 -18.80 -3.16
CA THR A 238 -4.57 -20.18 -3.56
C THR A 238 -6.07 -20.36 -3.68
N SER A 239 -6.57 -20.34 -4.92
CA SER A 239 -7.95 -20.67 -5.23
C SER A 239 -8.23 -22.10 -4.77
N GLY A 240 -8.78 -22.24 -3.57
CA GLY A 240 -9.48 -23.42 -3.08
C GLY A 240 -8.65 -24.69 -2.89
N GLU A 241 -8.06 -24.88 -1.71
CA GLU A 241 -8.33 -26.15 -1.04
C GLU A 241 -9.80 -26.10 -0.62
N LYS A 242 -10.68 -26.63 -1.48
CA LYS A 242 -11.95 -27.15 -1.00
C LYS A 242 -11.57 -28.21 0.02
N THR A 243 -11.73 -27.90 1.31
CA THR A 243 -11.78 -28.90 2.36
C THR A 243 -12.88 -29.88 1.96
N ALA A 244 -12.47 -30.99 1.35
CA ALA A 244 -13.31 -32.16 1.23
C ALA A 244 -13.67 -32.53 2.67
N THR A 245 -14.90 -32.25 3.05
CA THR A 245 -15.52 -32.83 4.22
C THR A 245 -15.51 -34.34 4.00
N SER A 246 -14.49 -35.02 4.53
CA SER A 246 -14.53 -36.45 4.76
C SER A 246 -15.55 -36.69 5.87
N SER A 247 -16.82 -36.87 5.50
CA SER A 247 -17.75 -37.55 6.38
C SER A 247 -17.31 -39.01 6.45
N SER A 248 -16.81 -39.38 7.62
CA SER A 248 -16.69 -40.75 8.09
C SER A 248 -18.05 -41.47 7.97
N ASP A 249 -18.05 -42.70 7.46
CA ASP A 249 -18.44 -43.88 8.26
C ASP A 249 -18.71 -45.09 7.38
N VAL A 250 -17.81 -46.07 7.53
CA VAL A 250 -18.05 -47.49 7.24
C VAL A 250 -18.78 -48.07 8.46
N PRO A 251 -19.72 -49.01 8.29
CA PRO A 251 -19.43 -50.32 8.87
C PRO A 251 -19.68 -51.52 7.94
N ARG A 252 -18.89 -52.55 8.24
CA ARG A 252 -18.74 -53.87 7.60
C ARG A 252 -19.95 -54.80 7.79
N GLY A 253 -20.04 -55.80 6.92
CA GLY A 253 -20.63 -57.13 7.16
C GLY A 253 -22.04 -57.31 6.59
N ARG A 254 -22.39 -58.36 5.85
CA ARG A 254 -21.82 -59.69 5.59
C ARG A 254 -21.96 -60.02 4.10
#